data_AF-A0A8H4AJ95-F1
#
_entry.id   AF-A0A8H4AJ95-F1
#
_cell.length_a   1.000
_cell.length_b   1.000
_cell.length_c   1.000
_cell.angle_alpha   90.00
_cell.angle_beta   90.00
_cell.angle_gamma   90.00
#
_symmetry.space_group_name_H-M   'P 1'
#
loop_
_entity.id
_entity.type
_entity.pdbx_description
1 polymer ?
#
loop_
_entity_poly.entity_id
_entity_poly.type
_entity_poly.pdbx_seq_one_letter_code
_entity_poly.pdbx_strand_id
1 'polypeptide(L)'
;MLSSMLTRRIVQSNFLISHYSVNNLFVKSLSPREHYTTTNVPISNFQKSLLAVSSAFTAFFDPGRGDMIATLAETTSSIFLSKLRDEMLRDSKGRQILRERPIINSKTIDIPYLRTLPERTFGKEYANFLDGEMVTPDTREKVKYIEDEELAYVMQRYRECHDFFHTLNQITRKR
;
A
#
# COMPACT_ATOMS: atom_id res chain seq x y z
N MET A 1 52.57 -42.68 -31.77
CA MET A 1 51.12 -43.00 -31.63
C MET A 1 50.41 -41.66 -31.44
N LEU A 2 49.80 -41.08 -32.47
CA LEU A 2 48.49 -41.38 -33.09
C LEU A 2 47.28 -40.99 -32.22
N SER A 3 46.41 -40.15 -32.80
CA SER A 3 45.10 -39.66 -32.31
C SER A 3 45.10 -38.82 -31.02
N SER A 4 44.28 -37.77 -30.86
CA SER A 4 43.30 -37.10 -31.76
C SER A 4 43.16 -35.63 -31.29
N MET A 5 43.40 -34.61 -32.13
CA MET A 5 42.48 -34.00 -33.11
C MET A 5 41.25 -33.26 -32.55
N LEU A 6 41.12 -31.97 -32.97
CA LEU A 6 39.88 -31.21 -33.25
C LEU A 6 39.02 -30.74 -32.03
N THR A 7 38.49 -29.51 -31.91
CA THR A 7 38.62 -28.24 -32.70
C THR A 7 38.11 -27.02 -31.89
N ARG A 8 38.43 -25.77 -32.32
CA ARG A 8 37.70 -24.48 -32.09
C ARG A 8 37.49 -24.04 -30.62
N ARG A 9 38.09 -22.97 -30.07
CA ARG A 9 38.28 -21.55 -30.48
C ARG A 9 36.98 -20.70 -30.45
N ILE A 10 37.06 -19.56 -29.75
CA ILE A 10 36.21 -18.33 -29.76
C ILE A 10 35.13 -18.19 -28.66
N VAL A 11 35.46 -17.33 -27.66
CA VAL A 11 34.68 -16.20 -27.08
C VAL A 11 33.14 -16.36 -26.94
N GLN A 12 32.60 -16.31 -25.71
CA GLN A 12 31.92 -15.12 -25.13
C GLN A 12 31.51 -15.30 -23.64
N SER A 13 31.49 -14.17 -22.91
CA SER A 13 30.77 -13.86 -21.67
C SER A 13 30.04 -14.95 -20.87
N ASN A 14 30.34 -15.05 -19.57
CA ASN A 14 29.30 -15.28 -18.57
C ASN A 14 29.42 -14.26 -17.42
N PHE A 15 28.37 -13.46 -17.29
CA PHE A 15 28.25 -12.30 -16.41
C PHE A 15 27.75 -12.77 -15.04
N LEU A 16 28.66 -12.97 -14.08
CA LEU A 16 28.32 -13.34 -12.71
C LEU A 16 28.56 -12.15 -11.79
N ILE A 17 27.59 -11.23 -11.74
CA ILE A 17 27.58 -10.19 -10.72
C ILE A 17 27.34 -10.84 -9.35
N SER A 18 28.28 -10.53 -8.46
CA SER A 18 28.32 -10.80 -7.02
C SER A 18 26.96 -10.80 -6.31
N HIS A 19 26.85 -11.64 -5.28
CA HIS A 19 25.79 -11.63 -4.28
C HIS A 19 25.58 -10.23 -3.67
N TYR A 20 24.62 -9.47 -4.18
CA TYR A 20 24.08 -8.31 -3.46
C TYR A 20 23.05 -8.79 -2.44
N SER A 21 23.48 -8.82 -1.17
CA SER A 21 22.59 -8.99 -0.02
C SER A 21 21.60 -7.83 0.04
N VAL A 22 20.35 -8.08 -0.36
CA VAL A 22 19.27 -7.08 -0.40
C VAL A 22 18.79 -6.70 1.02
N ASN A 23 19.22 -7.43 2.06
CA ASN A 23 18.58 -7.42 3.37
C ASN A 23 18.97 -6.27 4.32
N ASN A 24 19.95 -5.43 3.96
CA ASN A 24 20.51 -4.42 4.89
C ASN A 24 20.17 -2.94 4.60
N LEU A 25 19.36 -2.63 3.58
CA LEU A 25 19.07 -1.23 3.19
C LEU A 25 17.70 -0.68 3.63
N PHE A 26 16.82 -1.49 4.23
CA PHE A 26 15.46 -1.07 4.61
C PHE A 26 15.23 -0.81 6.10
N VAL A 27 16.19 -1.13 6.98
CA VAL A 27 16.06 -0.91 8.43
C VAL A 27 16.84 0.33 8.86
N LYS A 28 16.37 1.50 8.43
CA LYS A 28 16.71 2.77 9.09
C LYS A 28 16.24 2.66 10.54
N SER A 29 17.08 3.04 11.51
CA SER A 29 16.89 2.83 12.95
C SER A 29 15.44 3.05 13.41
N LEU A 30 14.86 2.07 14.12
CA LEU A 30 13.52 2.16 14.67
C LEU A 30 13.37 3.42 15.55
N SER A 31 12.66 4.42 15.03
CA SER A 31 11.95 5.37 15.88
C SER A 31 10.96 4.60 16.77
N PRO A 32 10.44 5.19 17.86
CA PRO A 32 9.30 4.61 18.57
C PRO A 32 8.21 4.30 17.56
N ARG A 33 7.89 3.01 17.37
CA ARG A 33 6.96 2.56 16.34
C ARG A 33 5.65 3.33 16.54
N GLU A 34 5.25 4.10 15.53
CA GLU A 34 3.96 4.78 15.57
C GLU A 34 2.89 3.69 15.53
N HIS A 35 2.36 3.35 16.70
CA HIS A 35 1.34 2.31 16.83
C HIS A 35 0.03 2.83 16.23
N TYR A 36 -0.67 1.95 15.51
CA TYR A 36 -1.96 2.29 14.93
C TYR A 36 -2.97 2.65 16.02
N THR A 37 -3.42 3.90 16.03
CA THR A 37 -4.47 4.40 16.93
C THR A 37 -5.75 4.62 16.14
N THR A 38 -6.81 3.88 16.49
CA THR A 38 -8.16 4.07 15.93
C THR A 38 -8.79 5.38 16.39
N THR A 39 -9.35 6.17 15.47
CA THR A 39 -10.23 7.30 15.81
C THR A 39 -11.68 6.81 15.84
N ASN A 40 -12.06 5.99 16.82
CA ASN A 40 -13.41 5.39 16.83
C ASN A 40 -14.49 6.42 17.19
N VAL A 41 -15.40 6.69 16.24
CA VAL A 41 -16.61 7.51 16.40
C VAL A 41 -17.82 6.56 16.42
N PRO A 42 -18.39 6.27 17.61
CA PRO A 42 -19.52 5.36 17.72
C PRO A 42 -20.76 5.96 17.04
N ILE A 43 -21.40 5.17 16.16
CA ILE A 43 -22.61 5.57 15.43
C ILE A 43 -23.63 4.43 15.43
N SER A 44 -24.91 4.78 15.59
CA SER A 44 -26.01 3.82 15.47
C SER A 44 -26.14 3.28 14.04
N ASN A 45 -26.77 2.12 13.88
CA ASN A 45 -27.05 1.56 12.55
C ASN A 45 -27.86 2.52 11.65
N PHE A 46 -28.78 3.32 12.22
CA PHE A 46 -29.50 4.34 11.47
C PHE A 46 -28.57 5.45 10.97
N GLN A 47 -27.68 5.98 11.82
CA GLN A 47 -26.67 6.96 11.41
C GLN A 47 -25.71 6.37 10.36
N LYS A 48 -25.31 5.11 10.51
CA LYS A 48 -24.45 4.37 9.57
C LYS A 48 -25.12 4.23 8.19
N SER A 49 -26.40 3.87 8.14
CA SER A 49 -27.20 3.84 6.89
C SER A 49 -27.40 5.23 6.28
N LEU A 50 -27.69 6.26 7.10
CA LEU A 50 -27.85 7.63 6.62
C LEU A 50 -26.55 8.18 6.00
N LEU A 51 -25.41 7.96 6.68
CA LEU A 51 -24.07 8.30 6.17
C LEU A 51 -23.75 7.54 4.88
N ALA A 52 -24.05 6.24 4.79
CA ALA A 52 -23.85 5.47 3.57
C ALA A 52 -24.64 6.09 2.38
N VAL A 53 -25.92 6.40 2.57
CA VAL A 53 -26.77 6.97 1.51
C VAL A 53 -26.31 8.38 1.12
N SER A 54 -26.05 9.26 2.10
CA SER A 54 -25.62 10.63 1.81
C SER A 54 -24.24 10.68 1.17
N SER A 55 -23.27 9.90 1.67
CA SER A 55 -21.93 9.80 1.08
C SER A 55 -21.95 9.14 -0.30
N ALA A 56 -22.82 8.16 -0.58
CA ALA A 56 -23.01 7.62 -1.92
C ALA A 56 -23.52 8.68 -2.91
N PHE A 57 -24.53 9.46 -2.50
CA PHE A 57 -25.06 10.55 -3.32
C PHE A 57 -23.98 11.61 -3.59
N THR A 58 -23.29 12.10 -2.57
CA THR A 58 -22.24 13.11 -2.75
C THR A 58 -21.06 12.58 -3.56
N ALA A 59 -20.56 11.36 -3.31
CA ALA A 59 -19.45 10.79 -4.08
C ALA A 59 -19.79 10.50 -5.55
N PHE A 60 -21.08 10.30 -5.88
CA PHE A 60 -21.54 10.15 -7.26
C PHE A 60 -21.53 11.46 -8.03
N PHE A 61 -21.96 12.57 -7.42
CA PHE A 61 -21.98 13.90 -8.05
C PHE A 61 -20.65 14.67 -7.96
N ASP A 62 -19.86 14.43 -6.91
CA ASP A 62 -18.53 14.98 -6.70
C ASP A 62 -17.55 13.87 -6.25
N PRO A 63 -16.97 13.12 -7.20
CA PRO A 63 -15.96 12.10 -6.90
C PRO A 63 -14.63 12.69 -6.41
N GLY A 64 -14.47 14.03 -6.38
CA GLY A 64 -13.38 14.71 -5.71
C GLY A 64 -13.45 14.60 -4.18
N ARG A 65 -14.65 14.35 -3.62
CA ARG A 65 -14.90 14.11 -2.18
C ARG A 65 -14.40 12.76 -1.72
N GLY A 66 -13.08 12.63 -1.63
CA GLY A 66 -12.40 11.45 -1.09
C GLY A 66 -12.85 11.08 0.34
N ASP A 67 -13.30 12.06 1.13
CA ASP A 67 -13.88 11.88 2.46
C ASP A 67 -15.27 11.21 2.43
N MET A 68 -16.08 11.48 1.40
CA MET A 68 -17.36 10.81 1.18
C MET A 68 -17.14 9.39 0.63
N ILE A 69 -16.18 9.20 -0.29
CA ILE A 69 -15.78 7.86 -0.73
C ILE A 69 -15.27 7.02 0.46
N ALA A 70 -14.45 7.62 1.32
CA ALA A 70 -13.97 7.00 2.56
C ALA A 70 -15.12 6.62 3.51
N THR A 71 -16.06 7.54 3.76
CA THR A 71 -17.22 7.32 4.63
C THR A 71 -18.16 6.25 4.09
N LEU A 72 -18.45 6.27 2.78
CA LEU A 72 -19.24 5.24 2.11
C LEU A 72 -18.60 3.86 2.26
N ALA A 73 -17.28 3.76 2.06
CA ALA A 73 -16.58 2.50 2.19
C ALA A 73 -16.61 1.97 3.64
N GLU A 74 -16.37 2.81 4.66
CA GLU A 74 -16.45 2.37 6.06
C GLU A 74 -17.86 1.91 6.47
N THR A 75 -18.89 2.61 6.02
CA THR A 75 -20.29 2.32 6.40
C THR A 75 -20.87 1.09 5.70
N THR A 76 -20.23 0.58 4.63
CA THR A 76 -20.73 -0.54 3.82
C THR A 76 -19.84 -1.79 3.79
N SER A 77 -18.57 -1.71 4.23
CA SER A 77 -17.57 -2.77 4.00
C SER A 77 -17.47 -3.87 5.07
N SER A 78 -18.34 -3.93 6.07
CA SER A 78 -18.22 -4.85 7.22
C SER A 78 -17.96 -6.33 6.86
N ILE A 79 -18.74 -6.87 5.90
CA ILE A 79 -18.58 -8.25 5.40
C ILE A 79 -17.29 -8.40 4.59
N PHE A 80 -16.92 -7.39 3.80
CA PHE A 80 -15.71 -7.39 2.98
C PHE A 80 -14.44 -7.37 3.84
N LEU A 81 -14.39 -6.50 4.85
CA LEU A 81 -13.25 -6.39 5.78
C LEU A 81 -13.06 -7.67 6.58
N SER A 82 -14.14 -8.30 7.03
CA SER A 82 -14.08 -9.60 7.72
C SER A 82 -13.45 -10.67 6.83
N LYS A 83 -13.90 -10.79 5.56
CA LYS A 83 -13.29 -11.71 4.60
C LYS A 83 -11.82 -11.39 4.31
N LEU A 84 -11.48 -10.12 4.13
CA LEU A 84 -10.10 -9.70 3.87
C LEU A 84 -9.18 -10.02 5.05
N ARG A 85 -9.64 -9.79 6.29
CA ARG A 85 -8.96 -10.21 7.53
C ARG A 85 -8.74 -11.72 7.55
N ASP A 86 -9.75 -12.51 7.20
CA ASP A 86 -9.66 -13.97 7.20
C ASP A 86 -8.69 -14.49 6.14
N GLU A 87 -8.63 -13.88 4.94
CA GLU A 87 -7.58 -14.21 3.94
C GLU A 87 -6.18 -13.83 4.44
N MET A 88 -6.02 -12.66 5.07
CA MET A 88 -4.76 -12.26 5.69
C MET A 88 -4.34 -13.24 6.81
N LEU A 89 -5.29 -13.79 7.58
CA LEU A 89 -4.99 -14.80 8.61
C LEU A 89 -4.56 -16.14 8.02
N ARG A 90 -4.93 -16.49 6.79
CA ARG A 90 -4.47 -17.73 6.12
C ARG A 90 -3.03 -17.63 5.64
N ASP A 91 -2.59 -16.46 5.18
CA ASP A 91 -1.21 -16.24 4.77
C ASP A 91 -0.25 -15.91 5.93
N SER A 92 1.02 -16.34 5.80
CA SER A 92 2.07 -16.09 6.78
C SER A 92 2.50 -14.62 6.88
N LYS A 93 2.51 -13.87 5.76
CA LYS A 93 2.80 -12.44 5.73
C LYS A 93 1.57 -11.62 6.09
N GLY A 94 0.36 -12.04 5.71
CA GLY A 94 -0.88 -11.47 6.22
C GLY A 94 -0.95 -11.49 7.75
N ARG A 95 -0.67 -12.64 8.39
CA ARG A 95 -0.53 -12.75 9.85
C ARG A 95 0.58 -11.86 10.43
N GLN A 96 1.70 -11.69 9.71
CA GLN A 96 2.77 -10.78 10.12
C GLN A 96 2.28 -9.32 10.13
N ILE A 97 1.58 -8.89 9.08
CA ILE A 97 1.03 -7.54 8.93
C ILE A 97 -0.02 -7.24 10.02
N LEU A 98 -0.96 -8.16 10.28
CA LEU A 98 -1.97 -7.99 11.34
C LEU A 98 -1.36 -7.87 12.75
N ARG A 99 -0.22 -8.53 12.99
CA ARG A 99 0.51 -8.48 14.28
C ARG A 99 1.39 -7.25 14.42
N GLU A 100 2.19 -6.93 13.41
CA GLU A 100 3.16 -5.83 13.46
C GLU A 100 2.51 -4.46 13.24
N ARG A 101 1.34 -4.46 12.58
CA ARG A 101 0.55 -3.29 12.18
C ARG A 101 1.39 -2.13 11.60
N PRO A 102 2.22 -2.38 10.56
CA PRO A 102 2.94 -1.30 9.89
C PRO A 102 1.96 -0.26 9.33
N ILE A 103 2.36 1.01 9.40
CA ILE A 103 1.63 2.18 8.88
C ILE A 103 2.44 2.77 7.73
N ILE A 104 1.75 3.32 6.74
CA ILE A 104 2.35 3.98 5.57
C ILE A 104 1.97 5.46 5.59
N ASN A 105 2.92 6.29 6.00
CA ASN A 105 2.80 7.74 6.13
C ASN A 105 4.16 8.44 5.85
N SER A 106 4.20 9.77 5.73
CA SER A 106 5.43 10.50 5.41
C SER A 106 6.51 10.49 6.51
N LYS A 107 6.23 9.95 7.70
CA LYS A 107 7.23 9.71 8.76
C LYS A 107 7.91 8.34 8.61
N THR A 108 7.16 7.36 8.10
CA THR A 108 7.61 5.98 7.89
C THR A 108 8.28 5.75 6.54
N ILE A 109 8.01 6.59 5.53
CA ILE A 109 8.59 6.50 4.19
C ILE A 109 9.28 7.82 3.82
N ASP A 110 10.56 7.72 3.45
CA ASP A 110 11.40 8.82 2.99
C ASP A 110 11.12 9.14 1.50
N ILE A 111 10.01 9.85 1.23
CA ILE A 111 9.60 10.22 -0.14
C ILE A 111 10.69 11.01 -0.89
N PRO A 112 11.44 11.96 -0.28
CA PRO A 112 12.59 12.59 -0.92
C PRO A 112 13.63 11.58 -1.42
N TYR A 113 14.00 10.58 -0.61
CA TYR A 113 14.88 9.50 -1.06
C TYR A 113 14.28 8.68 -2.21
N LEU A 114 12.97 8.34 -2.15
CA LEU A 114 12.31 7.60 -3.24
C LEU A 114 12.40 8.31 -4.60
N ARG A 115 12.33 9.65 -4.63
CA ARG A 115 12.49 10.45 -5.86
C ARG A 115 13.89 10.32 -6.50
N THR A 116 14.91 9.97 -5.72
CA THR A 116 16.30 9.79 -6.19
C THR A 116 16.61 8.39 -6.73
N LEU A 117 15.69 7.44 -6.54
CA LEU A 117 15.88 6.07 -7.02
C LEU A 117 15.84 6.03 -8.57
N PRO A 118 16.50 5.02 -9.20
CA PRO A 118 16.42 4.85 -10.65
C PRO A 118 14.99 4.67 -11.15
N GLU A 119 14.72 5.19 -12.36
CA GLU A 119 13.45 4.97 -13.07
C GLU A 119 13.11 3.47 -13.16
N ARG A 120 11.82 3.14 -13.22
CA ARG A 120 11.28 1.77 -13.22
C ARG A 120 11.50 0.97 -11.93
N THR A 121 12.09 1.56 -10.88
CA THR A 121 11.99 1.00 -9.53
C THR A 121 10.65 1.37 -8.90
N PHE A 122 10.04 0.45 -8.14
CA PHE A 122 8.73 0.71 -7.52
C PHE A 122 8.71 1.99 -6.66
N GLY A 123 9.78 2.26 -5.91
CA GLY A 123 9.89 3.46 -5.09
C GLY A 123 9.89 4.75 -5.93
N LYS A 124 10.62 4.75 -7.05
CA LYS A 124 10.65 5.87 -7.99
C LYS A 124 9.28 6.12 -8.62
N GLU A 125 8.63 5.07 -9.12
CA GLU A 125 7.30 5.20 -9.71
C GLU A 125 6.22 5.60 -8.69
N TYR A 126 6.33 5.14 -7.44
CA TYR A 126 5.43 5.59 -6.37
C TYR A 126 5.58 7.09 -6.09
N ALA A 127 6.82 7.59 -6.03
CA ALA A 127 7.06 9.02 -5.88
C ALA A 127 6.58 9.83 -7.10
N ASN A 128 6.83 9.34 -8.32
CA ASN A 128 6.33 9.95 -9.56
C ASN A 128 4.79 10.02 -9.58
N PHE A 129 4.09 8.98 -9.11
CA PHE A 129 2.63 8.95 -8.99
C PHE A 129 2.12 9.99 -7.97
N LEU A 130 2.70 10.02 -6.76
CA LEU A 130 2.34 11.00 -5.72
C LEU A 130 2.49 12.45 -6.22
N ASP A 131 3.61 12.75 -6.89
CA ASP A 131 3.88 14.07 -7.47
C ASP A 131 2.91 14.41 -8.63
N GLY A 132 2.57 13.43 -9.48
CA GLY A 132 1.67 13.61 -10.62
C GLY A 132 0.20 13.84 -10.24
N GLU A 133 -0.27 13.21 -9.16
CA GLU A 133 -1.61 13.38 -8.59
C GLU A 133 -1.68 14.51 -7.54
N MET A 134 -0.54 15.11 -7.17
CA MET A 134 -0.41 16.13 -6.13
C MET A 134 -0.91 15.67 -4.74
N VAL A 135 -0.62 14.40 -4.39
CA VAL A 135 -1.00 13.79 -3.11
C VAL A 135 0.22 13.33 -2.32
N THR A 136 0.03 13.06 -1.02
CA THR A 136 1.03 12.43 -0.15
C THR A 136 0.41 11.20 0.52
N PRO A 137 1.21 10.31 1.15
CA PRO A 137 0.68 9.23 1.96
C PRO A 137 -0.30 9.70 3.07
N ASP A 138 -0.13 10.95 3.54
CA ASP A 138 -0.91 11.51 4.63
C ASP A 138 -2.25 12.16 4.19
N THR A 139 -2.52 12.30 2.89
CA THR A 139 -3.81 12.86 2.40
C THR A 139 -4.98 11.89 2.59
N ARG A 140 -4.71 10.69 3.10
CA ARG A 140 -5.66 9.58 3.17
C ARG A 140 -6.40 9.58 4.50
N GLU A 141 -7.70 9.90 4.44
CA GLU A 141 -8.60 9.97 5.59
C GLU A 141 -8.45 8.77 6.53
N LYS A 142 -8.24 9.07 7.81
CA LYS A 142 -8.18 8.06 8.87
C LYS A 142 -9.54 7.35 8.99
N VAL A 143 -9.52 6.08 9.39
CA VAL A 143 -10.72 5.29 9.68
C VAL A 143 -11.42 5.85 10.93
N LYS A 144 -12.76 5.97 10.88
CA LYS A 144 -13.60 6.63 11.89
C LYS A 144 -14.77 5.78 12.40
N TYR A 145 -15.44 5.04 11.53
CA TYR A 145 -16.77 4.45 11.76
C TYR A 145 -16.76 2.91 11.84
N ILE A 146 -15.58 2.29 11.97
CA ILE A 146 -15.40 0.85 12.15
C ILE A 146 -14.99 0.62 13.60
N GLU A 147 -15.84 -0.10 14.34
CA GLU A 147 -15.69 -0.28 15.80
C GLU A 147 -14.64 -1.33 16.18
N ASP A 148 -14.52 -2.42 15.40
CA ASP A 148 -13.51 -3.46 15.59
C ASP A 148 -12.13 -2.93 15.17
N GLU A 149 -11.20 -2.92 16.10
CA GLU A 149 -9.86 -2.33 15.94
C GLU A 149 -9.01 -3.04 14.88
N GLU A 150 -9.19 -4.36 14.70
CA GLU A 150 -8.46 -5.13 13.69
C GLU A 150 -9.06 -4.88 12.30
N LEU A 151 -10.39 -4.85 12.16
CA LEU A 151 -11.05 -4.48 10.91
C LEU A 151 -10.79 -3.02 10.52
N ALA A 152 -10.69 -2.12 11.50
CA ALA A 152 -10.30 -0.73 11.28
C ALA A 152 -8.85 -0.64 10.77
N TYR A 153 -7.92 -1.45 11.33
CA TYR A 153 -6.57 -1.57 10.81
C TYR A 153 -6.54 -2.17 9.39
N VAL A 154 -7.34 -3.20 9.11
CA VAL A 154 -7.46 -3.78 7.75
C VAL A 154 -7.97 -2.75 6.75
N MET A 155 -8.94 -1.90 7.13
CA MET A 155 -9.43 -0.81 6.30
C MET A 155 -8.37 0.28 6.09
N GLN A 156 -7.61 0.65 7.12
CA GLN A 156 -6.47 1.56 7.01
C GLN A 156 -5.43 0.99 6.03
N ARG A 157 -5.06 -0.28 6.17
CA ARG A 157 -4.07 -0.94 5.31
C ARG A 157 -4.55 -1.04 3.86
N TYR A 158 -5.84 -1.27 3.65
CA TYR A 158 -6.47 -1.23 2.33
C TYR A 158 -6.35 0.17 1.69
N ARG A 159 -6.62 1.25 2.46
CA ARG A 159 -6.42 2.64 2.02
C ARG A 159 -4.97 2.98 1.72
N GLU A 160 -4.01 2.47 2.48
CA GLU A 160 -2.60 2.72 2.21
C GLU A 160 -2.12 2.00 0.94
N CYS A 161 -2.55 0.75 0.75
CA CYS A 161 -2.15 -0.05 -0.41
C CYS A 161 -2.75 0.41 -1.74
N HIS A 162 -3.88 1.12 -1.78
CA HIS A 162 -4.51 1.42 -3.07
C HIS A 162 -3.64 2.35 -3.97
N ASP A 163 -2.84 3.25 -3.39
CA ASP A 163 -1.88 4.07 -4.15
C ASP A 163 -0.76 3.21 -4.77
N PHE A 164 -0.43 2.07 -4.16
CA PHE A 164 0.46 1.08 -4.75
C PHE A 164 -0.19 0.38 -5.95
N PHE A 165 -1.50 0.14 -5.93
CA PHE A 165 -2.22 -0.40 -7.10
C PHE A 165 -2.29 0.64 -8.23
N HIS A 166 -2.47 1.92 -7.93
CA HIS A 166 -2.34 2.99 -8.93
C HIS A 166 -0.93 3.02 -9.54
N THR A 167 0.11 2.94 -8.71
CA THR A 167 1.53 2.90 -9.12
C THR A 167 1.84 1.71 -10.02
N LEU A 168 1.47 0.49 -9.61
CA LEU A 168 1.79 -0.74 -10.35
C LEU A 168 1.07 -0.83 -11.70
N ASN A 169 -0.15 -0.31 -11.79
CA ASN A 169 -0.98 -0.40 -13.00
C ASN A 169 -0.97 0.89 -13.84
N GLN A 170 -0.24 1.93 -13.43
CA GLN A 170 -0.20 3.25 -14.07
C GLN A 170 -1.60 3.89 -14.25
N ILE A 171 -2.49 3.66 -13.28
CA ILE A 171 -3.86 4.21 -13.30
C ILE A 171 -3.83 5.58 -12.62
N THR A 172 -3.79 6.65 -13.41
CA THR A 172 -3.93 8.04 -12.94
C THR A 172 -5.38 8.49 -13.01
N ARG A 173 -5.72 9.57 -12.29
CA ARG A 173 -7.01 10.24 -12.47
C ARG A 173 -6.98 10.99 -13.81
N LYS A 174 -8.05 10.85 -14.61
CA LYS A 174 -8.25 11.77 -15.74
C LYS A 174 -8.47 13.18 -15.18
N ARG A 175 -7.59 14.10 -15.58
CA ARG A 175 -7.76 15.54 -15.38
C ARG A 175 -8.80 16.08 -16.35
#